data_AF-D3AS52-F1
#
_entry.id   AF-D3AS52-F1
#
_cell.length_a   1.000
_cell.length_b   1.000
_cell.length_c   1.000
_cell.angle_alpha   90.00
_cell.angle_beta   90.00
_cell.angle_gamma   90.00
#
_symmetry.space_group_name_H-M   'P 1'
#
loop_
_entity.id
_entity.type
_entity.pdbx_description
1 polymer ?
#
loop_
_entity_poly.entity_id
_entity_poly.type
_entity_poly.pdbx_seq_one_letter_code
_entity_poly.pdbx_strand_id
1 'polypeptide(L)' 'METKIFIRDGETWTRFKVKIREVGVYAYKLKKYVDVDKPVRQSSRYAYYEVKGDLLNDHKQKAR' A
#
# COMPACT_ATOMS: atom_id res chain seq x y z
N MET A 1 3.95 -0.98 9.50
CA MET A 1 3.39 -1.10 8.13
C MET A 1 4.30 -1.99 7.31
N GLU A 2 3.75 -3.00 6.64
CA GLU A 2 4.49 -3.85 5.69
C GLU A 2 4.03 -3.50 4.26
N THR A 3 4.97 -3.44 3.31
CA THR A 3 4.70 -3.17 1.90
C THR A 3 5.14 -4.38 1.07
N LYS A 4 4.28 -4.85 0.17
CA LYS A 4 4.57 -6.00 -0.70
C LYS A 4 4.20 -5.70 -2.15
N ILE A 5 5.13 -5.94 -3.07
CA ILE A 5 4.84 -5.97 -4.50
C ILE A 5 4.35 -7.36 -4.89
N PHE A 6 3.37 -7.42 -5.78
CA PHE A 6 2.88 -8.66 -6.37
C PHE A 6 2.36 -8.39 -7.79
N ILE A 7 2.33 -9.45 -8.61
CA ILE A 7 1.71 -9.38 -9.94
C ILE A 7 0.27 -9.87 -9.84
N ARG A 8 -0.66 -9.13 -10.44
CA ARG A 8 -2.07 -9.52 -10.63
C ARG A 8 -2.44 -9.20 -12.07
N ASP A 9 -2.92 -10.21 -12.79
CA ASP A 9 -3.35 -10.09 -14.19
C ASP A 9 -2.29 -9.52 -15.14
N GLY A 10 -1.02 -9.90 -14.91
CA GLY A 10 0.13 -9.39 -15.68
C GLY A 10 0.57 -7.97 -15.31
N GLU A 11 -0.11 -7.33 -14.36
CA GLU A 11 0.21 -5.98 -13.89
C GLU A 11 0.90 -5.99 -12.53
N THR A 12 1.78 -5.03 -12.29
CA THR A 12 2.43 -4.84 -11.00
C THR A 12 1.51 -4.08 -10.04
N TRP A 13 1.36 -4.62 -8.84
CA TRP A 13 0.57 -4.02 -7.76
C TRP A 13 1.40 -3.92 -6.48
N THR A 14 1.11 -2.89 -5.69
CA THR A 14 1.67 -2.71 -4.35
C THR A 14 0.55 -2.88 -3.32
N ARG A 15 0.79 -3.72 -2.31
CA ARG A 15 -0.09 -3.90 -1.15
C ARG A 15 0.55 -3.31 0.10
N PHE A 16 -0.21 -2.49 0.82
CA PHE A 16 0.12 -2.01 2.16
C PHE A 16 -0.67 -2.80 3.19
N LYS A 17 0.03 -3.43 4.12
CA LYS A 17 -0.56 -4.08 5.30
C LYS A 17 -0.26 -3.21 6.52
N VAL A 18 -1.32 -2.70 7.12
CA VAL A 18 -1.25 -1.72 8.22
C VAL A 18 -2.00 -2.28 9.42
N LYS A 19 -1.42 -2.20 10.63
CA LYS A 19 -2.19 -2.55 11.83
C LYS A 19 -3.30 -1.52 12.01
N ILE A 20 -4.51 -1.94 12.36
CA ILE A 20 -5.66 -1.03 12.50
C ILE A 20 -5.34 0.13 13.46
N ARG A 21 -4.71 -0.16 14.60
CA ARG A 21 -4.30 0.84 15.60
C ARG A 21 -3.31 1.87 15.07
N GLU A 22 -2.64 1.58 13.95
CA GLU A 22 -1.63 2.45 13.33
C GLU A 22 -2.15 3.14 12.06
N VAL A 23 -3.38 2.85 11.61
CA VAL A 23 -3.91 3.43 10.36
C VAL A 23 -3.91 4.96 10.43
N GLY A 24 -4.34 5.55 11.55
CA GLY A 24 -4.29 7.00 11.74
C GLY A 24 -2.88 7.59 11.65
N VAL A 25 -1.87 6.88 12.17
CA VAL A 25 -0.46 7.30 12.12
C VAL A 25 0.08 7.30 10.69
N TYR A 26 -0.31 6.30 9.89
CA TYR A 26 0.14 6.18 8.50
C TYR A 26 -0.79 6.85 7.49
N ALA A 27 -1.95 7.37 7.91
CA ALA A 27 -2.99 7.90 7.02
C ALA A 27 -2.44 8.98 6.08
N TYR A 28 -1.64 9.92 6.60
CA TYR A 28 -1.04 10.98 5.77
C TYR A 28 -0.14 10.44 4.64
N LYS A 29 0.61 9.36 4.91
CA LYS A 29 1.46 8.73 3.89
C LYS A 29 0.63 7.91 2.90
N LEU A 30 -0.35 7.17 3.39
CA LEU A 30 -1.18 6.28 2.58
C LEU A 30 -2.14 7.05 1.66
N LYS A 31 -2.70 8.18 2.11
CA LYS A 31 -3.62 9.03 1.31
C LYS A 31 -3.02 9.52 -0.01
N LYS A 32 -1.69 9.50 -0.16
CA LYS A 32 -1.02 9.83 -1.43
C LYS A 32 -1.16 8.74 -2.50
N TYR A 33 -1.49 7.51 -2.08
CA TYR A 33 -1.48 6.32 -2.94
C TYR A 33 -2.83 5.59 -2.93
N VAL A 34 -3.57 5.62 -1.83
CA VAL A 34 -4.80 4.85 -1.62
C VAL A 34 -5.84 5.64 -0.84
N ASP A 35 -7.11 5.30 -1.03
CA ASP A 35 -8.20 5.73 -0.15
C ASP A 35 -8.12 4.96 1.18
N VAL A 36 -7.70 5.66 2.25
CA VAL A 36 -7.46 5.04 3.57
C VAL A 36 -8.74 4.62 4.27
N ASP A 37 -9.89 5.14 3.85
CA ASP A 37 -11.20 4.79 4.43
C ASP A 37 -11.81 3.56 3.73
N LYS A 38 -11.19 3.08 2.64
CA LYS A 38 -11.65 1.93 1.84
C LYS A 38 -10.56 0.87 1.68
N PRO A 39 -10.22 0.12 2.75
CA PRO A 39 -9.33 -1.01 2.61
C PRO A 39 -9.95 -2.10 1.73
N VAL A 40 -9.15 -2.69 0.85
CA VAL A 40 -9.54 -3.84 0.00
C VAL A 40 -9.86 -5.07 0.85
N ARG A 41 -9.17 -5.21 1.98
CA ARG A 41 -9.45 -6.24 2.98
C ARG A 41 -9.18 -5.70 4.37
N GLN A 42 -10.05 -6.04 5.32
CA GLN A 42 -9.85 -5.71 6.73
C GLN A 42 -10.04 -6.96 7.60
N SER A 43 -9.26 -7.05 8.66
CA SER A 43 -9.33 -8.06 9.71
C SER A 43 -9.29 -7.33 11.07
N SER A 44 -9.52 -8.02 12.18
CA SER A 44 -9.47 -7.40 13.51
C SER A 44 -8.13 -6.73 13.86
N ARG A 45 -7.03 -7.13 13.21
CA ARG A 45 -5.68 -6.61 13.48
C ARG A 45 -5.12 -5.75 12.35
N TYR A 46 -5.53 -5.99 11.11
CA TYR A 46 -4.90 -5.38 9.93
C TYR A 46 -5.92 -4.87 8.91
N ALA A 47 -5.59 -3.74 8.30
CA ALA A 47 -6.19 -3.23 7.08
C ALA A 47 -5.19 -3.39 5.93
N TYR A 48 -5.70 -3.79 4.77
CA TYR A 48 -4.93 -4.03 3.55
C TYR A 48 -5.41 -3.08 2.46
N TYR A 49 -4.48 -2.34 1.88
CA TYR A 49 -4.71 -1.43 0.78
C TYR A 49 -3.91 -1.88 -0.42
N GLU A 50 -4.46 -1.72 -1.63
CA GLU A 50 -3.80 -2.12 -2.86
C GLU A 50 -3.90 -0.99 -3.87
N VAL A 51 -2.82 -0.79 -4.62
CA VAL A 51 -2.74 0.20 -5.68
C VAL A 51 -1.91 -0.38 -6.81
N LYS A 52 -2.32 -0.08 -8.04
CA LYS A 52 -1.59 -0.46 -9.24
C LYS A 52 -0.30 0.35 -9.32
N GLY A 53 0.80 -0.33 -9.64
CA GLY A 53 2.13 0.27 -9.75
C GLY A 53 3.14 -0.25 -8.73
N ASP A 54 4.41 -0.02 -9.03
CA ASP A 54 5.55 -0.36 -8.17
C ASP A 54 5.95 0.86 -7.33
N LEU A 55 5.41 0.93 -6.10
CA LEU A 55 5.71 2.04 -5.19
C LEU A 55 6.96 1.81 -4.34
N LEU A 56 7.61 0.64 -4.45
CA LEU A 56 8.85 0.37 -3.73
C LEU A 56 10.07 0.75 -4.58
N ASN A 57 9.99 0.56 -5.90
CA ASN A 57 11.10 0.81 -6.84
C ASN A 57 11.03 2.15 -7.55
N ASP A 58 10.04 3.02 -7.26
CA ASP A 58 9.96 4.37 -7.84
C ASP A 58 11.25 5.21 -7.58
N HIS A 59 11.99 4.90 -6.52
CA HIS A 59 13.29 5.51 -6.22
C HIS A 59 14.47 5.03 -7.09
N LYS A 60 14.37 3.90 -7.80
CA LYS A 60 15.47 3.39 -8.65
C LYS A 60 15.56 4.04 -10.03
N GLN A 61 14.56 4.84 -10.44
CA GLN A 61 14.56 5.49 -11.76
C GLN A 61 15.12 6.91 -11.78
N LYS A 62 15.43 7.53 -10.63
CA LYS A 62 16.03 8.89 -10.56
C LYS A 62 17.57 8.92 -10.49
N ALA A 63 18.24 7.81 -10.80
CA ALA A 63 19.70 7.71 -10.79
C ALA A 63 20.31 7.51 -12.19
N ARG A 64 19.70 8.10 -13.23
CA ARG A 64 20.26 8.17 -14.57
C ARG A 64 20.28 9.60 -15.07
#